data_AF-A0A258YWV3-F1
#
_entry.id   AF-A0A258YWV3-F1
#
_cell.length_a   1.000
_cell.length_b   1.000
_cell.length_c   1.000
_cell.angle_alpha   90.00
_cell.angle_beta   90.00
_cell.angle_gamma   90.00
#
_symmetry.space_group_name_H-M   'P 1'
#
loop_
_entity.id
_entity.type
_entity.pdbx_description
1 polymer ?
#
loop_
_entity_poly.entity_id
_entity_poly.type
_entity_poly.pdbx_seq_one_letter_code
_entity_poly.pdbx_strand_id
1 'polypeptide(L)' 'AQDMITEGVVQINDKVVKASKNVAVGDVITLVYLEMTLRYEVLVLPTIKSTPKSQQNLYVKELS' A
#
# COMPACT_ATOMS: atom_id res chain seq x y z
N ALA A 1 6.34 10.27 2.00
CA ALA A 1 5.29 9.27 2.31
C ALA A 1 4.17 9.86 3.17
N GLN A 2 4.48 10.77 4.10
CA GLN A 2 3.49 11.47 4.93
C GLN A 2 2.46 12.26 4.09
N ASP A 3 2.90 12.84 2.97
CA ASP A 3 2.10 13.73 2.14
C ASP A 3 0.94 12.98 1.46
N MET A 4 1.20 11.79 0.92
CA MET A 4 0.17 10.96 0.27
C MET A 4 -0.94 10.51 1.24
N ILE A 5 -0.59 10.28 2.50
CA ILE A 5 -1.58 9.90 3.52
C ILE A 5 -2.42 11.13 3.95
N THR A 6 -1.81 12.32 3.94
CA THR A 6 -2.48 13.57 4.30
C THR A 6 -3.47 14.00 3.20
N GLU A 7 -3.12 13.76 1.95
CA GLU A 7 -3.98 14.00 0.77
C GLU A 7 -5.12 12.97 0.63
N GLY A 8 -5.14 11.90 1.44
CA GLY A 8 -6.20 10.88 1.42
C GLY A 8 -6.20 9.99 0.17
N VAL A 9 -5.11 10.00 -0.60
CA VAL A 9 -4.95 9.19 -1.83
C VAL A 9 -4.58 7.74 -1.57
N VAL A 10 -4.35 7.37 -0.31
CA VAL A 10 -4.05 5.99 0.13
C VAL A 10 -5.27 5.36 0.78
N GLN A 11 -5.74 4.27 0.19
CA GLN A 11 -6.84 3.48 0.72
C GLN A 11 -6.36 2.06 1.03
N ILE A 12 -6.85 1.47 2.10
CA ILE A 12 -6.65 0.05 2.42
C ILE A 12 -8.02 -0.59 2.52
N ASN A 13 -8.26 -1.67 1.77
CA ASN A 13 -9.55 -2.35 1.67
C ASN A 13 -10.69 -1.37 1.35
N ASP A 14 -10.48 -0.53 0.32
CA ASP A 14 -11.41 0.51 -0.15
C ASP A 14 -11.79 1.58 0.92
N LYS A 15 -11.04 1.66 2.03
CA LYS A 15 -11.19 2.72 3.05
C LYS A 15 -9.99 3.64 3.08
N VAL A 16 -10.23 4.95 3.06
CA VAL A 16 -9.19 5.95 3.31
C VAL A 16 -8.68 5.78 4.74
N VAL A 17 -7.37 5.60 4.88
CA VAL A 17 -6.73 5.31 6.18
C VAL A 17 -5.78 6.42 6.59
N LYS A 18 -5.58 6.54 7.91
CA LYS A 18 -4.54 7.40 8.49
C LYS A 18 -3.23 6.62 8.62
N ALA A 19 -2.11 7.34 8.74
CA ALA A 19 -0.76 6.75 8.84
C ALA A 19 -0.59 5.76 10.00
N SER A 20 -1.46 5.83 11.01
CA SER A 20 -1.48 4.94 12.17
C SER A 20 -2.20 3.62 11.95
N LYS A 21 -2.80 3.38 10.78
CA LYS A 21 -3.50 2.13 10.51
C LYS A 21 -2.49 1.02 10.19
N ASN A 22 -2.57 -0.07 10.94
CA ASN A 22 -1.83 -1.28 10.59
C ASN A 22 -2.43 -1.95 9.35
N VAL A 23 -1.53 -2.32 8.43
CA VAL A 23 -1.79 -3.24 7.31
C VAL A 23 -1.65 -4.69 7.77
N ALA A 24 -2.48 -5.57 7.22
CA ALA A 24 -2.43 -7.01 7.37
C ALA A 24 -2.06 -7.70 6.04
N VAL A 25 -1.62 -8.96 6.13
CA VAL A 25 -1.51 -9.81 4.94
C VAL A 25 -2.91 -10.10 4.39
N GLY A 26 -3.08 -9.95 3.07
CA GLY A 26 -4.35 -10.03 2.36
C GLY A 26 -5.04 -8.68 2.17
N ASP A 27 -4.52 -7.60 2.75
CA ASP A 27 -5.08 -6.27 2.54
C ASP A 27 -4.80 -5.75 1.13
N VAL A 28 -5.78 -5.05 0.55
CA VAL A 28 -5.62 -4.37 -0.74
C VAL A 28 -5.35 -2.89 -0.52
N ILE A 29 -4.15 -2.44 -0.86
CA ILE A 29 -3.73 -1.04 -0.89
C ILE A 29 -4.08 -0.45 -2.25
N THR A 30 -4.90 0.59 -2.26
CA THR A 30 -5.22 1.37 -3.45
C THR A 30 -4.55 2.73 -3.33
N LEU A 31 -3.76 3.10 -4.34
CA LEU A 31 -3.10 4.39 -4.49
C LEU A 31 -3.76 5.15 -5.63
N VAL A 32 -4.48 6.22 -5.31
CA VAL A 32 -5.18 7.06 -6.29
C VAL A 32 -4.26 8.22 -6.67
N TYR A 33 -3.58 8.11 -7.81
CA TYR A 33 -2.84 9.23 -8.39
C TYR A 33 -3.79 10.15 -9.17
N LEU A 34 -3.32 11.34 -9.53
CA LEU A 34 -4.12 12.31 -10.31
C LEU A 34 -4.56 11.74 -11.68
N GLU A 35 -3.75 10.87 -12.27
CA GLU A 35 -3.95 10.35 -13.64
C GLU A 35 -4.29 8.86 -13.70
N MET A 36 -4.07 8.11 -12.62
CA MET A 36 -4.31 6.66 -12.58
C MET A 36 -4.54 6.16 -11.16
N THR A 37 -5.15 4.99 -11.03
CA THR A 37 -5.31 4.30 -9.74
C THR A 37 -4.52 3.00 -9.80
N LEU A 38 -3.60 2.82 -8.86
CA LEU A 38 -2.80 1.59 -8.74
C LEU A 38 -3.30 0.78 -7.56
N ARG A 39 -3.53 -0.50 -7.76
CA ARG A 39 -3.96 -1.44 -6.71
C ARG A 39 -2.88 -2.47 -6.43
N TYR A 40 -2.61 -2.68 -5.14
CA TYR A 40 -1.62 -3.61 -4.64
C TYR A 40 -2.23 -4.50 -3.57
N GLU A 41 -2.01 -5.80 -3.65
CA GLU A 41 -2.39 -6.76 -2.62
C GLU A 41 -1.18 -7.10 -1.75
N VAL A 42 -1.32 -7.00 -0.44
CA VAL A 42 -0.26 -7.36 0.51
C VAL A 42 -0.20 -8.89 0.64
N LEU A 43 0.86 -9.49 0.09
CA LEU A 43 1.13 -10.92 0.21
C LEU A 43 1.81 -11.27 1.53
N VAL A 44 2.75 -10.44 1.98
CA VAL A 44 3.56 -10.68 3.19
C VAL A 44 3.94 -9.36 3.82
N LEU A 45 3.84 -9.26 5.15
CA LEU A 45 4.38 -8.12 5.90
C LEU A 45 5.86 -8.35 6.21
N PRO A 46 6.76 -7.45 5.78
CA PRO A 46 8.16 -7.55 6.14
C PRO A 46 8.36 -7.31 7.63
N THR A 47 9.23 -8.10 8.26
CA THR A 47 9.65 -7.91 9.65
C THR A 47 10.71 -6.80 9.80
N ILE A 48 11.25 -6.33 8.67
CA ILE A 48 12.27 -5.28 8.60
C ILE A 48 11.66 -3.96 8.11
N LYS A 49 12.20 -2.84 8.59
CA LYS A 49 11.69 -1.48 8.29
C LYS A 49 11.81 -1.07 6.82
N SER A 50 12.70 -1.71 6.06
CA SER A 50 12.95 -1.38 4.65
C SER A 50 13.28 -2.63 3.87
N THR A 51 12.54 -2.88 2.80
CA THR A 51 12.76 -3.99 1.87
C THR A 51 13.29 -3.45 0.54
N PRO A 52 14.28 -4.11 -0.09
CA PRO A 52 14.77 -3.72 -1.41
C PRO A 52 13.65 -3.76 -2.46
N LYS A 53 13.68 -2.83 -3.42
CA LYS A 53 12.70 -2.75 -4.52
C LYS A 53 12.66 -4.02 -5.37
N SER A 54 13.80 -4.71 -5.52
CA SER A 54 13.89 -6.00 -6.22
C SER A 54 13.06 -7.11 -5.58
N GLN A 55 12.81 -7.02 -4.26
CA GLN A 55 12.02 -8.00 -3.51
C GLN A 55 10.58 -7.54 -3.27
N GLN A 56 10.19 -6.36 -3.74
CA GLN A 56 8.87 -5.80 -3.51
C GLN A 56 7.75 -6.73 -4.02
N ASN A 57 7.98 -7.41 -5.15
CA ASN A 57 7.09 -8.42 -5.72
C ASN A 57 6.83 -9.64 -4.81
N LEU A 58 7.65 -9.87 -3.79
CA LEU A 58 7.44 -10.94 -2.79
C LEU A 58 6.47 -10.52 -1.68
N TYR A 59 6.35 -9.21 -1.43
CA TYR A 59 5.55 -8.65 -0.33
C TYR A 59 4.23 -8.05 -0.81
N VAL A 60 4.22 -7.48 -2.02
CA VAL A 60 3.03 -6.89 -2.62
C VAL A 60 2.87 -7.36 -4.06
N LYS A 61 1.62 -7.55 -4.48
CA LYS A 61 1.25 -7.94 -5.84
C LYS A 61 0.43 -6.83 -6.47
N GLU A 62 0.88 -6.30 -7.60
CA GLU A 62 0.10 -5.34 -8.37
C GLU A 62 -1.11 -6.04 -9.01
N LEU A 63 -2.29 -5.45 -8.83
CA LEU A 63 -3.57 -5.99 -9.32
C LEU A 63 -4.03 -5.31 -10.61
N SER A 64 -3.92 -3.97 -10.70
CA SER A 64 -4.23 -3.17 -11.90
C SER A 64 -3.97 -1.68 -11.65
#